data_AF-A0A7U9KZZ3-F1
#
_entry.id   AF-A0A7U9KZZ3-F1
#
_cell.length_a   1.000
_cell.length_b   1.000
_cell.length_c   1.000
_cell.angle_alpha   90.00
_cell.angle_beta   90.00
_cell.angle_gamma   90.00
#
_symmetry.space_group_name_H-M   'P 1'
#
loop_
_entity.id
_entity.type
_entity.pdbx_description
1 polymer ?
#
loop_
_entity_poly.entity_id
_entity_poly.type
_entity_poly.pdbx_seq_one_letter_code
_entity_poly.pdbx_strand_id
1 'polypeptide(L)' 'MAARMSTPPVPPGECRQCWHHAYASREAHAHLAPREDCPQCVDHMVNGHPEHMVVPKKSSWW' A
#
# COMPACT_ATOMS: atom_id res chain seq x y z
N MET A 1 1.68 -5.99 -27.07
CA MET A 1 1.82 -6.42 -25.66
C MET A 1 1.77 -5.16 -24.79
N ALA A 2 0.76 -5.00 -23.93
CA ALA A 2 0.70 -3.83 -23.04
C ALA A 2 1.91 -3.86 -22.10
N ALA A 3 2.63 -2.75 -21.98
CA ALA A 3 3.72 -2.60 -21.03
C ALA A 3 3.15 -2.86 -19.63
N ARG A 4 3.65 -3.91 -18.97
CA ARG A 4 3.47 -4.15 -17.54
C ARG A 4 4.02 -2.92 -16.81
N MET A 5 3.15 -1.98 -16.43
CA MET A 5 3.54 -0.86 -15.58
C MET A 5 4.01 -1.46 -14.26
N SER A 6 5.32 -1.53 -14.07
CA SER A 6 5.92 -1.91 -12.81
C SER A 6 5.39 -0.96 -11.73
N THR A 7 4.83 -1.51 -10.66
CA THR A 7 4.43 -0.71 -9.50
C THR A 7 5.60 0.18 -9.08
N PRO A 8 5.42 1.51 -9.03
CA PRO A 8 6.50 2.41 -8.63
C PRO A 8 7.02 2.03 -7.23
N PRO A 9 8.30 2.29 -6.92
CA PRO A 9 8.83 2.00 -5.60
C PRO A 9 8.04 2.76 -4.52
N VAL A 10 7.80 2.09 -3.39
CA VAL A 10 7.11 2.68 -2.24
C VAL A 10 7.96 3.86 -1.71
N PRO A 11 7.43 5.08 -1.66
CA PRO A 11 8.23 6.23 -1.22
C PRO A 11 8.49 6.18 0.30
N PRO A 12 9.58 6.81 0.76
CA PRO A 12 9.90 6.88 2.18
C PRO A 12 8.78 7.57 2.98
N GLY A 13 8.36 6.92 4.07
CA GLY A 13 7.25 7.36 4.91
C GLY A 13 5.91 6.73 4.58
N GLU A 14 5.80 5.97 3.48
CA GLU A 14 4.58 5.28 3.11
C GLU A 14 4.58 3.80 3.53
N CYS A 15 3.39 3.29 3.83
CA CYS A 15 3.18 1.87 4.11
C CYS A 15 3.25 1.05 2.81
N ARG A 16 4.08 0.01 2.80
CA ARG A 16 4.24 -0.90 1.66
C ARG A 16 2.93 -1.57 1.25
N GLN A 17 2.11 -1.98 2.22
CA GLN A 17 0.83 -2.64 1.92
C GLN A 17 -0.18 -1.65 1.34
N CYS A 18 -0.32 -0.45 1.93
CA CYS A 18 -1.24 0.57 1.42
C CYS A 18 -0.87 0.98 -0.02
N TRP A 19 0.43 1.12 -0.29
CA TRP A 19 0.93 1.35 -1.63
C TRP A 19 0.57 0.21 -2.60
N HIS A 20 0.76 -1.04 -2.18
CA HIS A 20 0.36 -2.19 -3.00
C HIS A 20 -1.15 -2.18 -3.29
N HIS A 21 -2.00 -1.91 -2.30
CA HIS A 21 -3.45 -1.85 -2.49
C HIS A 21 -3.88 -0.67 -3.40
N ALA A 22 -3.12 0.43 -3.43
CA ALA A 22 -3.39 1.54 -4.33
C ALA A 22 -3.06 1.22 -5.80
N TYR A 23 -1.92 0.57 -6.05
CA TYR A 23 -1.45 0.32 -7.42
C TYR A 23 -1.90 -1.02 -8.01
N ALA A 24 -2.00 -2.06 -7.18
CA ALA A 24 -2.45 -3.40 -7.55
C ALA A 24 -3.86 -3.69 -7.00
N SER A 25 -4.70 -2.65 -6.90
CA SER A 25 -6.03 -2.72 -6.27
C SER A 25 -6.90 -3.87 -6.79
N ARG A 26 -6.84 -4.13 -8.09
CA ARG A 26 -7.60 -5.22 -8.71
C ARG A 26 -7.19 -6.60 -8.21
N GLU A 27 -5.91 -6.82 -7.99
CA GLU A 27 -5.37 -8.09 -7.47
C GLU A 27 -5.56 -8.17 -5.96
N ALA A 28 -5.28 -7.08 -5.26
CA ALA A 28 -5.42 -6.96 -3.81
C ALA A 28 -6.88 -7.14 -3.35
N HIS A 29 -7.86 -6.70 -4.15
CA HIS A 29 -9.29 -6.80 -3.84
C HIS A 29 -10.01 -7.86 -4.68
N ALA A 30 -9.30 -8.74 -5.37
CA ALA A 30 -9.90 -9.79 -6.19
C ALA A 30 -10.81 -10.75 -5.39
N HIS A 31 -10.58 -10.86 -4.08
CA HIS A 31 -11.32 -11.70 -3.16
C HIS A 31 -12.50 -11.00 -2.47
N LEU A 32 -12.65 -9.68 -2.66
CA LEU A 32 -13.70 -8.89 -2.01
C LEU A 32 -14.97 -8.89 -2.86
N ALA A 33 -16.13 -8.86 -2.20
CA ALA A 33 -17.40 -8.68 -2.90
C ALA A 33 -17.52 -7.26 -3.48
N PRO A 34 -18.41 -7.04 -4.47
CA PRO A 34 -18.67 -5.71 -4.96
C PRO A 34 -19.09 -4.76 -3.84
N ARG A 35 -18.40 -3.62 -3.72
CA ARG A 35 -18.63 -2.57 -2.70
C ARG A 35 -18.30 -2.99 -1.26
N GLU A 36 -17.56 -4.07 -1.07
CA GLU A 36 -17.03 -4.45 0.24
C GLU A 36 -15.75 -3.62 0.54
N ASP A 37 -15.69 -3.06 1.74
CA ASP A 37 -14.50 -2.35 2.22
C ASP A 37 -13.40 -3.36 2.60
N CYS A 38 -12.18 -3.12 2.14
CA CYS A 38 -11.05 -3.97 2.51
C CYS A 38 -10.73 -3.81 4.00
N PRO A 39 -10.81 -4.88 4.82
CA PRO A 39 -10.60 -4.78 6.26
C PRO A 39 -9.19 -4.31 6.60
N GLN A 40 -8.17 -4.68 5.80
CA GLN A 40 -6.80 -4.22 6.02
C GLN A 40 -6.62 -2.73 5.74
N CYS A 41 -7.27 -2.20 4.70
CA CYS A 41 -7.23 -0.76 4.42
C CYS A 41 -7.92 0.02 5.53
N VAL A 42 -9.09 -0.43 5.97
CA VAL A 42 -9.84 0.21 7.06
C VAL A 42 -9.05 0.16 8.36
N ASP A 43 -8.50 -1.00 8.72
CA ASP A 43 -7.65 -1.16 9.89
C ASP A 43 -6.47 -0.18 9.88
N HIS A 44 -5.73 -0.09 8.77
CA HIS A 44 -4.62 0.84 8.65
C HIS A 44 -5.03 2.31 8.68
N MET A 45 -6.21 2.68 8.17
CA MET A 45 -6.72 4.04 8.27
C MET A 45 -7.12 4.40 9.71
N VAL A 46 -7.62 3.45 10.49
CA VAL A 46 -8.11 3.67 11.85
C VAL A 46 -6.99 3.55 12.90
N ASN A 47 -6.21 2.47 12.82
CA ASN A 47 -5.17 2.12 13.80
C ASN A 47 -3.77 2.56 13.38
N GLY A 48 -3.61 3.03 12.14
CA GLY A 48 -2.31 3.37 11.57
C GLY A 48 -1.54 2.16 11.06
N HIS A 49 -0.31 2.41 10.64
CA HIS A 49 0.55 1.39 10.02
C HIS A 49 1.59 0.90 11.02
N PRO A 50 1.88 -0.41 11.08
CA PRO A 50 3.01 -0.88 11.86
C PRO A 50 4.33 -0.37 11.27
N GLU A 51 5.25 0.08 12.13
CA GLU A 51 6.47 0.79 11.70
C GLU A 51 7.35 -0.01 10.74
N HIS A 52 7.38 -1.34 10.88
CA HIS A 52 8.15 -2.23 10.00
C HIS A 52 7.59 -2.31 8.57
N MET A 53 6.32 -1.94 8.36
CA MET A 53 5.71 -1.85 7.03
C MET A 53 5.87 -0.47 6.39
N VAL A 54 6.19 0.56 7.19
CA VAL A 54 6.45 1.91 6.69
C VAL A 54 7.89 1.95 6.15
N VAL A 55 8.06 2.45 4.93
CA VAL A 55 9.41 2.64 4.39
C VAL A 55 10.11 3.71 5.23
N PRO A 56 11.29 3.44 5.80
CA PRO A 56 11.98 4.41 6.64
C PRO A 56 12.28 5.68 5.83
N LYS A 57 11.94 6.84 6.39
CA LYS A 57 12.39 8.12 5.86
C LYS A 57 13.89 8.17 6.00
N LYS A 58 14.61 8.46 4.91
CA LYS A 58 16.05 8.69 4.97
C LYS A 58 16.24 9.88 5.92
N SER A 59 16.80 9.65 7.10
CA SER A 59 17.12 10.75 8.00
C SER A 59 18.16 11.61 7.29
N SER A 60 17.74 12.80 6.85
CA SER A 60 18.60 13.81 6.26
C SER A 60 19.40 14.46 7.39
N TRP A 61 20.40 13.75 7.90
CA TRP A 61 21.33 14.26 8.92
C TRP A 61 22.74 14.30 8.33
N TRP A 62 22.94 15.19 7.36
CA TRP A 62 24.22 15.72 6.89
C TRP A 62 24.00 16.99 6.09
#